data_AF-A0A1U7CIX4-F1
#
_entry.id   AF-A0A1U7CIX4-F1
#
_cell.length_a   1.000
_cell.length_b   1.000
_cell.length_c   1.000
_cell.angle_alpha   90.00
_cell.angle_beta   90.00
_cell.angle_gamma   90.00
#
_symmetry.space_group_name_H-M   'P 1'
#
loop_
_entity.id
_entity.type
_entity.pdbx_description
1 polymer ?
#
loop_
_entity_poly.entity_id
_entity_poly.type
_entity_poly.pdbx_seq_one_letter_code
_entity_poly.pdbx_strand_id
1 'polypeptide(L)'
;MADLDGREPESIQHVAANRGAGVDAASPVLFHPLTTCLLAGLAAGLLAFGLGEMSYDAYKAKLVPTNLMGSISMLPSAATQEVATIKNSVLAYAELGAMLGLYLGLAGGLVRKSALGAGIGGVLGLILGGALGAVLPLATFPVFFRAIDQLEVDPIVIGLGLHIVVWGLLGGAAGLAFAYALGKPRRMLHYFVLGFIGAALGTGVFEAVGGILYPLAKTDQPLATAWKARLLARMLVSIGAAAAIGLSFPRTRRSAAPTIRA
;
A
#
# COMPACT_ATOMS: atom_id res chain seq x y z
N MET A 1 39.99 55.06 43.09
CA MET A 1 39.56 56.39 42.60
C MET A 1 39.69 56.31 41.09
N ALA A 2 38.69 55.97 40.27
CA ALA A 2 37.23 55.90 40.35
C ALA A 2 36.76 54.44 40.12
N ASP A 3 35.64 53.91 40.61
CA ASP A 3 34.21 54.29 40.48
C ASP A 3 33.72 54.44 39.03
N LEU A 4 32.49 53.93 38.78
CA LEU A 4 31.76 53.81 37.51
C LEU A 4 32.15 52.57 36.69
N ASP A 5 31.27 51.64 36.31
CA ASP A 5 29.91 51.84 35.79
C ASP A 5 29.04 50.59 36.07
N GLY A 6 28.14 50.72 37.03
CA GLY A 6 27.09 49.75 37.32
C GLY A 6 25.92 49.90 36.36
N ARG A 7 26.00 49.25 35.21
CA ARG A 7 24.84 49.04 34.33
C ARG A 7 24.47 47.57 34.31
N GLU A 8 23.49 47.22 35.14
CA GLU A 8 22.79 45.94 34.98
C GLU A 8 21.98 45.95 33.69
N PRO A 9 22.15 44.97 32.78
CA PRO A 9 21.28 44.81 31.62
C PRO A 9 19.94 44.16 32.03
N GLU A 10 19.17 44.83 32.89
CA GLU A 10 17.74 44.56 33.11
C GLU A 10 16.92 45.12 31.94
N SER A 11 16.83 44.43 30.80
CA SER A 11 15.69 44.68 29.88
C SER A 11 15.39 43.61 28.83
N ILE A 12 16.22 42.56 28.67
CA ILE A 12 15.99 41.56 27.61
C ILE A 12 15.09 40.39 28.05
N GLN A 13 14.80 40.24 29.34
CA GLN A 13 14.03 39.08 29.85
C GLN A 13 12.51 39.14 29.60
N HIS A 14 11.93 40.30 29.27
CA HIS A 14 10.47 40.42 29.14
C HIS A 14 9.90 40.23 27.73
N VAL A 15 10.74 40.22 26.67
CA VAL A 15 10.23 40.13 25.28
C VAL A 15 10.21 38.69 24.74
N ALA A 16 10.86 37.73 25.42
CA ALA A 16 10.87 36.32 25.01
C ALA A 16 9.64 35.52 25.47
N ALA A 17 8.80 36.05 26.36
CA ALA A 17 7.73 35.28 27.01
C ALA A 17 6.45 35.10 26.17
N ASN A 18 6.29 35.79 25.02
CA ASN A 18 4.99 35.89 24.35
C ASN A 18 4.90 35.43 22.88
N ARG A 19 5.93 34.72 22.36
CA ARG A 19 5.93 34.21 20.96
C ARG A 19 5.43 32.76 20.79
N GLY A 20 4.95 32.10 21.84
CA GLY A 20 4.67 30.65 21.78
C GLY A 20 3.20 30.21 21.82
N ALA A 21 2.24 31.07 22.14
CA ALA A 21 0.90 30.60 22.53
C ALA A 21 -0.13 30.44 21.39
N GLY A 22 0.24 30.72 20.13
CA GLY A 22 -0.74 30.93 19.05
C GLY A 22 -0.97 29.79 18.05
N VAL A 23 -0.12 28.75 18.00
CA VAL A 23 -0.13 27.78 16.87
C VAL A 23 -0.45 26.33 17.29
N ASP A 24 -0.51 26.04 18.59
CA ASP A 24 -0.52 24.64 19.08
C ASP A 24 -1.91 24.00 19.24
N ALA A 25 -2.98 24.64 18.76
CA ALA A 25 -4.34 24.07 18.79
C ALA A 25 -4.69 23.25 17.53
N ALA A 26 -3.71 22.88 16.70
CA ALA A 26 -3.90 21.91 15.63
C ALA A 26 -4.25 20.53 16.24
N SER A 27 -5.55 20.25 16.19
CA SER A 27 -6.30 19.11 16.71
C SER A 27 -5.51 17.79 16.94
N PRO A 28 -5.51 17.22 18.17
CA PRO A 28 -4.81 15.98 18.51
C PRO A 28 -5.35 14.71 17.79
N VAL A 29 -6.45 14.83 17.04
CA VAL A 29 -7.11 13.70 16.36
C VAL A 29 -6.36 13.24 15.11
N LEU A 30 -5.64 14.13 14.42
CA LEU A 30 -4.92 13.82 13.17
C LEU A 30 -3.64 12.99 13.37
N PHE A 31 -3.16 12.83 14.60
CA PHE A 31 -1.89 12.15 14.90
C PHE A 31 -2.05 10.74 15.47
N HIS A 32 -3.25 10.16 15.48
CA HIS A 32 -3.40 8.78 15.91
C HIS A 32 -2.81 7.83 14.85
N PRO A 33 -1.83 6.95 15.17
CA PRO A 33 -1.12 6.14 14.18
C PRO A 33 -2.03 5.30 13.30
N LEU A 34 -3.09 4.71 13.88
CA LEU A 34 -4.09 3.96 13.13
C LEU A 34 -4.77 4.82 12.06
N THR A 35 -5.21 6.03 12.40
CA THR A 35 -5.89 6.94 11.47
C THR A 35 -4.93 7.34 10.34
N THR A 36 -3.67 7.66 10.66
CA THR A 36 -2.65 7.98 9.66
C THR A 36 -2.42 6.81 8.71
N CYS A 37 -2.30 5.58 9.22
CA CYS A 37 -2.14 4.39 8.38
C CYS A 37 -3.36 4.16 7.49
N LEU A 38 -4.58 4.23 8.03
CA LEU A 38 -5.80 4.00 7.26
C LEU A 38 -5.98 5.03 6.14
N LEU A 39 -5.72 6.32 6.41
CA LEU A 39 -5.75 7.36 5.39
C LEU A 39 -4.70 7.12 4.31
N ALA A 40 -3.49 6.67 4.69
CA ALA A 40 -2.45 6.29 3.74
C ALA A 40 -2.86 5.09 2.87
N GLY A 41 -3.44 4.04 3.46
CA GLY A 41 -3.97 2.88 2.73
C GLY A 41 -5.10 3.25 1.77
N LEU A 42 -6.03 4.09 2.21
CA LEU A 42 -7.11 4.64 1.38
C LEU A 42 -6.56 5.43 0.19
N ALA A 43 -5.65 6.38 0.44
CA ALA A 43 -5.03 7.18 -0.61
C ALA A 43 -4.24 6.32 -1.61
N ALA A 44 -3.48 5.34 -1.12
CA ALA A 44 -2.75 4.39 -1.96
C ALA A 44 -3.68 3.59 -2.87
N GLY A 45 -4.78 3.04 -2.31
CA GLY A 45 -5.75 2.24 -3.08
C GLY A 45 -6.42 3.05 -4.19
N LEU A 46 -6.85 4.28 -3.88
CA LEU A 46 -7.50 5.17 -4.84
C LEU A 46 -6.54 5.60 -5.96
N LEU A 47 -5.30 5.99 -5.64
CA LEU A 47 -4.34 6.43 -6.63
C LEU A 47 -3.81 5.27 -7.48
N ALA A 48 -3.56 4.11 -6.88
CA ALA A 48 -3.23 2.90 -7.62
C ALA A 48 -4.36 2.48 -8.56
N PHE A 49 -5.62 2.67 -8.15
CA PHE A 49 -6.77 2.44 -9.03
C PHE A 49 -6.77 3.42 -10.19
N GLY A 50 -6.65 4.73 -9.92
CA GLY A 50 -6.64 5.75 -10.97
C GLY A 50 -5.55 5.51 -12.02
N LEU A 51 -4.31 5.25 -11.59
CA LEU A 51 -3.19 4.93 -12.47
C LEU A 51 -3.46 3.63 -13.25
N GLY A 52 -3.94 2.59 -12.56
CA GLY A 52 -4.19 1.29 -13.16
C GLY A 52 -5.32 1.26 -14.16
N GLU A 53 -6.32 2.13 -14.05
CA GLU A 53 -7.35 2.28 -15.08
C GLU A 53 -6.81 3.01 -16.32
N MET A 54 -5.89 3.97 -16.13
CA MET A 54 -5.24 4.64 -17.26
C MET A 54 -4.32 3.70 -18.05
N SER A 55 -3.77 2.66 -17.39
CA SER A 55 -2.82 1.71 -17.99
C SER A 55 -3.41 0.32 -18.28
N TYR A 56 -4.69 0.05 -17.96
CA TYR A 56 -5.29 -1.29 -17.99
C TYR A 56 -5.10 -2.05 -19.32
N ASP A 57 -5.26 -1.36 -20.44
CA ASP A 57 -5.12 -1.92 -21.80
C ASP A 57 -3.90 -1.36 -22.55
N ALA A 58 -2.83 -1.00 -21.81
CA ALA A 58 -1.59 -0.49 -22.41
C ALA A 58 -0.97 -1.49 -23.39
N TYR A 59 -1.10 -2.80 -23.12
CA TYR A 59 -0.63 -3.87 -23.99
C TYR A 59 -1.80 -4.71 -24.51
N LYS A 60 -2.01 -4.68 -25.83
CA LYS A 60 -3.03 -5.51 -26.50
C LYS A 60 -2.43 -6.83 -26.97
N ALA A 61 -3.22 -7.90 -26.90
CA ALA A 61 -2.85 -9.20 -27.48
C ALA A 61 -2.68 -9.09 -28.99
N LYS A 62 -1.60 -9.68 -29.52
CA LYS A 62 -1.33 -9.68 -30.96
C LYS A 62 -2.34 -10.58 -31.68
N LEU A 63 -3.02 -10.06 -32.69
CA LEU A 63 -3.89 -10.86 -33.54
C LEU A 63 -3.06 -11.78 -34.45
N VAL A 64 -3.42 -13.05 -34.48
CA VAL A 64 -2.81 -14.06 -35.35
C VAL A 64 -3.88 -14.72 -36.23
N PRO A 65 -3.56 -15.06 -37.48
CA PRO A 65 -4.50 -15.76 -38.35
C PRO A 65 -4.85 -17.10 -37.73
N THR A 66 -6.13 -17.28 -37.42
CA THR A 66 -6.68 -18.50 -36.83
C THR A 66 -7.76 -19.03 -37.77
N ASN A 67 -7.65 -20.30 -38.15
CA ASN A 67 -8.67 -20.94 -38.96
C ASN A 67 -9.86 -21.32 -38.08
N LEU A 68 -10.95 -20.58 -38.22
CA LEU A 68 -12.23 -20.88 -37.59
C LEU A 68 -13.16 -21.45 -38.65
N MET A 69 -13.40 -22.76 -38.58
CA MET A 69 -14.37 -23.45 -39.44
C MET A 69 -14.15 -23.21 -40.94
N GLY A 70 -12.89 -23.17 -41.40
CA GLY A 70 -12.53 -22.94 -42.80
C GLY A 70 -12.39 -21.47 -43.19
N SER A 71 -12.70 -20.53 -42.29
CA SER A 71 -12.49 -19.10 -42.50
C SER A 71 -11.29 -18.61 -41.69
N ILE A 72 -10.37 -17.87 -42.33
CA ILE A 72 -9.22 -17.27 -41.65
C ILE A 72 -9.70 -15.97 -40.98
N SER A 73 -9.72 -15.97 -39.65
CA SER A 73 -10.04 -14.79 -38.84
C SER A 73 -8.82 -14.33 -38.04
N MET A 74 -8.64 -13.03 -37.90
CA MET A 74 -7.56 -12.44 -37.10
C MET A 74 -7.98 -12.37 -35.64
N LEU A 75 -7.55 -13.33 -34.83
CA LEU A 75 -7.93 -13.45 -33.42
C LEU A 75 -6.70 -13.56 -32.53
N PRO A 76 -6.77 -13.11 -31.27
CA PRO A 76 -5.67 -13.29 -30.32
C PRO A 76 -5.61 -14.75 -29.89
N SER A 77 -4.45 -15.39 -30.04
CA SER A 77 -4.21 -16.74 -29.49
C SER A 77 -3.98 -16.70 -27.99
N ALA A 78 -4.15 -17.83 -27.30
CA ALA A 78 -3.91 -17.95 -25.85
C ALA A 78 -2.54 -17.40 -25.44
N ALA A 79 -1.46 -17.82 -26.13
CA ALA A 79 -0.11 -17.33 -25.87
C ALA A 79 0.03 -15.81 -26.03
N THR A 80 -0.63 -15.19 -27.02
CA THR A 80 -0.58 -13.73 -27.19
C THR A 80 -1.39 -12.99 -26.14
N GLN A 81 -2.47 -13.60 -25.63
CA GLN A 81 -3.26 -13.06 -24.53
C GLN A 81 -2.47 -13.13 -23.22
N GLU A 82 -1.83 -14.26 -22.91
CA GLU A 82 -0.98 -14.41 -21.72
C GLU A 82 0.12 -13.35 -21.67
N VAL A 83 0.84 -13.14 -22.78
CA VAL A 83 1.90 -12.12 -22.85
C VAL A 83 1.35 -10.72 -22.60
N ALA A 84 0.18 -10.38 -23.16
CA ALA A 84 -0.46 -9.09 -22.90
C ALA A 84 -0.90 -8.96 -21.44
N THR A 85 -1.54 -10.00 -20.89
CA THR A 85 -1.97 -10.06 -19.49
C THR A 85 -0.79 -9.86 -18.55
N ILE A 86 0.31 -10.59 -18.73
CA ILE A 86 1.51 -10.46 -17.89
C ILE A 86 2.01 -9.01 -17.92
N LYS A 87 2.10 -8.38 -19.09
CA LYS A 87 2.60 -6.99 -19.20
C LYS A 87 1.66 -5.96 -18.55
N ASN A 88 0.35 -6.08 -18.75
CA ASN A 88 -0.62 -5.20 -18.10
C ASN A 88 -0.59 -5.40 -16.57
N SER A 89 -0.43 -6.63 -16.11
CA SER A 89 -0.29 -6.94 -14.69
C SER A 89 1.01 -6.40 -14.10
N VAL A 90 2.14 -6.48 -14.80
CA VAL A 90 3.40 -5.84 -14.38
C VAL A 90 3.18 -4.35 -14.10
N LEU A 91 2.50 -3.63 -15.01
CA LEU A 91 2.20 -2.20 -14.80
C LEU A 91 1.27 -2.00 -13.59
N ALA A 92 0.12 -2.69 -13.58
CA ALA A 92 -0.88 -2.53 -12.53
C ALA A 92 -0.34 -2.87 -11.13
N TYR A 93 0.51 -3.89 -11.01
CA TYR A 93 1.11 -4.29 -9.74
C TYR A 93 2.29 -3.43 -9.33
N ALA A 94 3.09 -2.94 -10.29
CA ALA A 94 4.11 -1.93 -10.01
C ALA A 94 3.47 -0.64 -9.47
N GLU A 95 2.38 -0.17 -10.07
CA GLU A 95 1.64 1.01 -9.60
C GLU A 95 1.05 0.80 -8.20
N LEU A 96 0.39 -0.33 -7.96
CA LEU A 96 -0.15 -0.66 -6.63
C LEU A 96 0.95 -0.73 -5.58
N GLY A 97 2.02 -1.47 -5.85
CA GLY A 97 3.15 -1.61 -4.94
C GLY A 97 3.82 -0.28 -4.66
N ALA A 98 4.08 0.52 -5.70
CA ALA A 98 4.68 1.85 -5.59
C ALA A 98 3.83 2.79 -4.73
N MET A 99 2.53 2.89 -4.99
CA MET A 99 1.64 3.75 -4.22
C MET A 99 1.49 3.26 -2.77
N LEU A 100 1.28 1.96 -2.55
CA LEU A 100 1.15 1.40 -1.21
C LEU A 100 2.43 1.62 -0.39
N GLY A 101 3.60 1.35 -0.97
CA GLY A 101 4.89 1.60 -0.35
C GLY A 101 5.14 3.08 -0.07
N LEU A 102 4.85 3.97 -1.02
CA LEU A 102 4.97 5.42 -0.86
C LEU A 102 4.17 5.92 0.35
N TYR A 103 2.88 5.64 0.37
CA TYR A 103 1.98 6.19 1.37
C TYR A 103 2.20 5.60 2.76
N LEU A 104 2.47 4.30 2.88
CA LEU A 104 2.82 3.71 4.17
C LEU A 104 4.22 4.13 4.63
N GLY A 105 5.19 4.31 3.73
CA GLY A 105 6.48 4.93 4.05
C GLY A 105 6.34 6.34 4.62
N LEU A 106 5.52 7.18 3.97
CA LEU A 106 5.17 8.52 4.47
C LEU A 106 4.51 8.45 5.85
N ALA A 107 3.51 7.57 6.01
CA ALA A 107 2.82 7.37 7.29
C ALA A 107 3.78 7.00 8.43
N GLY A 108 4.75 6.12 8.18
CA GLY A 108 5.75 5.74 9.19
C GLY A 108 6.58 6.93 9.69
N GLY A 109 6.97 7.84 8.79
CA GLY A 109 7.68 9.06 9.15
C GLY A 109 6.82 10.10 9.85
N LEU A 110 5.55 10.23 9.44
CA LEU A 110 4.57 11.10 10.10
C LEU A 110 4.27 10.63 11.53
N VAL A 111 4.15 9.32 11.75
CA VAL A 111 4.00 8.73 13.09
C VAL A 111 5.23 9.00 13.96
N ARG A 112 6.43 9.02 13.35
CA ARG A 112 7.68 9.44 14.02
C ARG A 112 7.77 10.97 14.22
N LYS A 113 6.89 11.76 13.61
CA LYS A 113 6.97 13.24 13.53
C LYS A 113 8.26 13.72 12.86
N SER A 114 8.69 13.05 11.80
CA SER A 114 9.89 13.40 11.03
C SER A 114 9.56 13.55 9.56
N ALA A 115 9.59 14.79 9.05
CA ALA A 115 9.37 15.07 7.63
C ALA A 115 10.42 14.41 6.73
N LEU A 116 11.70 14.46 7.14
CA LEU A 116 12.78 13.76 6.44
C LEU A 116 12.56 12.25 6.44
N GLY A 117 12.19 11.67 7.59
CA GLY A 117 11.86 10.24 7.69
C GLY A 117 10.68 9.85 6.80
N ALA A 118 9.66 10.71 6.69
CA ALA A 118 8.52 10.49 5.81
C ALA A 118 8.95 10.51 4.34
N GLY A 119 9.73 11.51 3.93
CA GLY A 119 10.24 11.62 2.57
C GLY A 119 11.10 10.42 2.16
N ILE A 120 12.09 10.06 2.97
CA ILE A 120 12.96 8.91 2.70
C ILE A 120 12.15 7.61 2.70
N GLY A 121 11.29 7.41 3.70
CA GLY A 121 10.41 6.25 3.80
C GLY A 121 9.51 6.07 2.59
N GLY A 122 8.88 7.17 2.14
CA GLY A 122 8.03 7.19 0.96
C GLY A 122 8.79 6.84 -0.31
N VAL A 123 9.97 7.43 -0.54
CA VAL A 123 10.79 7.11 -1.72
C VAL A 123 11.26 5.65 -1.70
N LEU A 124 11.74 5.15 -0.55
CA LEU A 124 12.14 3.76 -0.42
C LEU A 124 10.98 2.79 -0.66
N GLY A 125 9.79 3.10 -0.12
CA GLY A 125 8.60 2.31 -0.34
C GLY A 125 8.12 2.32 -1.79
N LEU A 126 8.18 3.48 -2.45
CA LEU A 126 7.87 3.62 -3.87
C LEU A 126 8.75 2.72 -4.73
N ILE A 127 10.06 2.78 -4.51
CA ILE A 127 11.04 2.00 -5.28
C ILE A 127 10.87 0.50 -4.99
N LEU A 128 10.85 0.11 -3.71
CA LEU A 128 10.78 -1.29 -3.31
C LEU A 128 9.45 -1.93 -3.74
N GLY A 129 8.34 -1.25 -3.49
CA GLY A 129 7.01 -1.71 -3.86
C GLY A 129 6.81 -1.77 -5.37
N GLY A 130 7.26 -0.75 -6.10
CA GLY A 130 7.21 -0.72 -7.57
C GLY A 130 8.06 -1.82 -8.20
N ALA A 131 9.29 -2.02 -7.72
CA ALA A 131 10.18 -3.07 -8.20
C ALA A 131 9.60 -4.47 -7.95
N LEU A 132 9.09 -4.74 -6.74
CA LEU A 132 8.44 -6.02 -6.45
C LEU A 132 7.18 -6.21 -7.28
N GLY A 133 6.36 -5.17 -7.44
CA GLY A 133 5.16 -5.21 -8.28
C GLY A 133 5.44 -5.48 -9.75
N ALA A 134 6.61 -5.05 -10.25
CA ALA A 134 7.04 -5.36 -11.61
C ALA A 134 7.61 -6.78 -11.74
N VAL A 135 8.40 -7.23 -10.77
CA VAL A 135 9.12 -8.51 -10.84
C VAL A 135 8.21 -9.70 -10.54
N LEU A 136 7.30 -9.59 -9.56
CA LEU A 136 6.47 -10.71 -9.12
C LEU A 136 5.59 -11.28 -10.23
N PRO A 137 4.88 -10.50 -11.06
CA PRO A 137 4.07 -11.04 -12.15
C PRO A 137 4.93 -11.79 -13.19
N LEU A 138 6.12 -11.28 -13.51
CA LEU A 138 7.05 -11.94 -14.42
C LEU A 138 7.51 -13.32 -13.90
N ALA A 139 7.71 -13.43 -12.58
CA ALA A 139 8.16 -14.66 -11.96
C ALA A 139 7.02 -15.66 -11.72
N THR A 140 5.84 -15.18 -11.31
CA THR A 140 4.75 -16.04 -10.82
C THR A 140 3.75 -16.42 -11.90
N PHE A 141 3.48 -15.57 -12.89
CA PHE A 141 2.37 -15.80 -13.83
C PHE A 141 2.63 -16.90 -14.85
N PRO A 142 3.85 -17.04 -15.41
CA PRO A 142 4.16 -18.19 -16.25
C PRO A 142 4.03 -19.53 -15.51
N VAL A 143 4.22 -19.53 -14.17
CA VAL A 143 4.00 -20.72 -13.35
C VAL A 143 2.51 -20.94 -13.11
N PHE A 144 1.77 -19.87 -12.82
CA PHE A 144 0.32 -19.87 -12.66
C PHE A 144 -0.43 -20.42 -13.89
N PHE A 145 -0.13 -19.92 -15.10
CA PHE A 145 -0.79 -20.40 -16.31
C PHE A 145 -0.53 -21.88 -16.57
N ARG A 146 0.73 -22.33 -16.38
CA ARG A 146 1.07 -23.75 -16.44
C ARG A 146 0.34 -24.58 -15.39
N ALA A 147 0.17 -24.05 -14.18
CA ALA A 147 -0.54 -24.75 -13.10
C ALA A 147 -2.03 -24.91 -13.40
N ILE A 148 -2.68 -23.90 -13.97
CA ILE A 148 -4.08 -23.97 -14.41
C ILE A 148 -4.25 -25.07 -15.47
N ASP A 149 -3.34 -25.13 -16.44
CA ASP A 149 -3.45 -26.10 -17.54
C ASP A 149 -3.14 -27.54 -17.10
N GLN A 150 -2.32 -27.73 -16.05
CA GLN A 150 -1.78 -29.05 -15.69
C GLN A 150 -2.41 -29.70 -14.47
N LEU A 151 -2.86 -28.91 -13.48
CA LEU A 151 -3.14 -29.45 -12.14
C LEU A 151 -4.62 -29.75 -11.87
N GLU A 152 -5.53 -29.44 -12.79
CA GLU A 152 -6.99 -29.59 -12.61
C GLU A 152 -7.52 -29.01 -11.27
N VAL A 153 -6.78 -28.07 -10.67
CA VAL A 153 -7.17 -27.42 -9.41
C VAL A 153 -8.20 -26.34 -9.73
N ASP A 154 -9.15 -26.17 -8.81
CA ASP A 154 -10.14 -25.10 -8.87
C ASP A 154 -9.47 -23.73 -9.14
N PRO A 155 -9.87 -23.00 -10.20
CA PRO A 155 -9.31 -21.68 -10.53
C PRO A 155 -9.38 -20.67 -9.39
N ILE A 156 -10.39 -20.76 -8.52
CA ILE A 156 -10.53 -19.87 -7.35
C ILE A 156 -9.39 -20.12 -6.35
N VAL A 157 -9.01 -21.37 -6.13
CA VAL A 157 -7.94 -21.73 -5.18
C VAL A 157 -6.58 -21.28 -5.72
N ILE A 158 -6.30 -21.53 -7.01
CA ILE A 158 -5.06 -21.06 -7.63
C ILE A 158 -5.02 -19.52 -7.66
N GLY A 159 -6.12 -18.86 -8.05
CA GLY A 159 -6.26 -17.40 -8.11
C GLY A 159 -6.03 -16.73 -6.74
N LEU A 160 -6.70 -17.24 -5.70
CA LEU A 160 -6.50 -16.78 -4.32
C LEU A 160 -5.03 -16.94 -3.89
N GLY A 161 -4.41 -18.07 -4.18
CA GLY A 161 -3.00 -18.33 -3.88
C GLY A 161 -2.08 -17.33 -4.57
N LEU A 162 -2.29 -17.08 -5.86
CA LEU A 162 -1.55 -16.08 -6.64
C LEU A 162 -1.68 -14.68 -6.02
N HIS A 163 -2.91 -14.25 -5.74
CA HIS A 163 -3.16 -12.92 -5.19
C HIS A 163 -2.61 -12.76 -3.77
N ILE A 164 -2.67 -13.78 -2.91
CA ILE A 164 -2.03 -13.74 -1.58
C ILE A 164 -0.52 -13.56 -1.72
N VAL A 165 0.13 -14.32 -2.61
CA VAL A 165 1.59 -14.23 -2.81
C VAL A 165 1.97 -12.84 -3.31
N VAL A 166 1.33 -12.36 -4.37
CA VAL A 166 1.69 -11.07 -4.97
C VAL A 166 1.31 -9.93 -4.03
N TRP A 167 0.04 -9.81 -3.64
CA TRP A 167 -0.44 -8.66 -2.86
C TRP A 167 0.09 -8.67 -1.43
N GLY A 168 0.25 -9.86 -0.84
CA GLY A 168 0.91 -10.03 0.46
C GLY A 168 2.34 -9.49 0.45
N LEU A 169 3.15 -9.86 -0.55
CA LEU A 169 4.53 -9.36 -0.64
C LEU A 169 4.59 -7.84 -0.86
N LEU A 170 3.67 -7.26 -1.63
CA LEU A 170 3.55 -5.80 -1.76
C LEU A 170 3.20 -5.13 -0.43
N GLY A 171 2.23 -5.69 0.31
CA GLY A 171 1.88 -5.23 1.65
C GLY A 171 3.06 -5.31 2.63
N GLY A 172 3.82 -6.41 2.58
CA GLY A 172 5.03 -6.60 3.39
C GLY A 172 6.12 -5.58 3.05
N ALA A 173 6.37 -5.32 1.76
CA ALA A 173 7.32 -4.30 1.31
C ALA A 173 6.94 -2.90 1.81
N ALA A 174 5.65 -2.57 1.78
CA ALA A 174 5.15 -1.31 2.34
C ALA A 174 5.32 -1.26 3.87
N GLY A 175 5.15 -2.39 4.57
CA GLY A 175 5.47 -2.53 5.99
C GLY A 175 6.95 -2.30 6.31
N LEU A 176 7.88 -2.76 5.47
CA LEU A 176 9.31 -2.47 5.62
C LEU A 176 9.60 -0.98 5.47
N ALA A 177 9.03 -0.33 4.45
CA ALA A 177 9.16 1.11 4.23
C ALA A 177 8.62 1.91 5.43
N PHE A 178 7.45 1.52 5.95
CA PHE A 178 6.87 2.08 7.16
C PHE A 178 7.83 1.95 8.37
N ALA A 179 8.38 0.75 8.61
CA ALA A 179 9.28 0.50 9.74
C ALA A 179 10.59 1.28 9.66
N TYR A 180 11.14 1.41 8.44
CA TYR A 180 12.33 2.21 8.18
C TYR A 180 12.07 3.69 8.49
N ALA A 181 10.98 4.24 7.95
CA ALA A 181 10.56 5.62 8.19
C ALA A 181 10.29 5.92 9.68
N LEU A 182 9.71 4.94 10.38
CA LEU A 182 9.48 4.98 11.82
C LEU A 182 10.77 4.98 12.65
N GLY A 183 11.93 4.70 12.04
CA GLY A 183 13.24 4.66 12.70
C GLY A 183 13.41 3.46 13.63
N LYS A 184 12.72 2.34 13.36
CA LYS A 184 12.73 1.13 14.20
C LYS A 184 13.24 -0.09 13.42
N PRO A 185 14.54 -0.16 13.07
CA PRO A 185 15.09 -1.24 12.23
C PRO A 185 14.89 -2.63 12.85
N ARG A 186 14.98 -2.74 14.18
CA ARG A 186 14.73 -4.00 14.92
C ARG A 186 13.31 -4.54 14.78
N ARG A 187 12.35 -3.75 14.29
CA ARG A 187 10.96 -4.14 14.07
C ARG A 187 10.60 -4.26 12.58
N MET A 188 11.57 -4.21 11.67
CA MET A 188 11.30 -4.29 10.23
C MET A 188 10.57 -5.58 9.85
N LEU A 189 11.05 -6.74 10.31
CA LEU A 189 10.39 -8.03 10.06
C LEU A 189 8.97 -8.05 10.62
N HIS A 190 8.75 -7.49 11.81
CA HIS A 190 7.42 -7.41 12.40
C HIS A 190 6.43 -6.63 11.53
N TYR A 191 6.81 -5.45 11.04
CA TYR A 191 5.95 -4.66 10.16
C TYR A 191 5.82 -5.25 8.75
N PHE A 192 6.83 -5.95 8.23
CA PHE A 192 6.71 -6.75 7.02
C PHE A 192 5.62 -7.81 7.18
N VAL A 193 5.67 -8.60 8.25
CA VAL A 193 4.68 -9.65 8.53
C VAL A 193 3.27 -9.05 8.70
N LEU A 194 3.13 -7.94 9.42
CA LEU A 194 1.84 -7.27 9.56
C LEU A 194 1.29 -6.76 8.22
N GLY A 195 2.13 -6.11 7.41
CA GLY A 195 1.74 -5.66 6.08
C GLY A 195 1.32 -6.82 5.17
N PHE A 196 2.06 -7.93 5.21
CA PHE A 196 1.74 -9.15 4.48
C PHE A 196 0.40 -9.74 4.91
N ILE A 197 0.20 -9.97 6.21
CA ILE A 197 -1.03 -10.54 6.76
C ILE A 197 -2.23 -9.63 6.44
N GLY A 198 -2.09 -8.32 6.63
CA GLY A 198 -3.14 -7.37 6.33
C GLY A 198 -3.56 -7.38 4.86
N ALA A 199 -2.59 -7.38 3.94
CA ALA A 199 -2.85 -7.49 2.52
C ALA A 199 -3.51 -8.83 2.16
N ALA A 200 -3.01 -9.95 2.69
CA ALA A 200 -3.57 -11.29 2.45
C ALA A 200 -5.03 -11.43 2.95
N LEU A 201 -5.35 -10.84 4.11
CA LEU A 201 -6.74 -10.77 4.59
C LEU A 201 -7.60 -9.92 3.66
N GLY A 202 -7.09 -8.78 3.20
CA GLY A 202 -7.73 -7.96 2.17
C GLY A 202 -8.01 -8.75 0.88
N THR A 203 -7.05 -9.57 0.44
CA THR A 203 -7.21 -10.50 -0.68
C THR A 203 -8.34 -11.49 -0.44
N GLY A 204 -8.36 -12.17 0.70
CA GLY A 204 -9.40 -13.15 1.02
C GLY A 204 -10.81 -12.54 1.03
N VAL A 205 -10.95 -11.33 1.57
CA VAL A 205 -12.21 -10.57 1.52
C VAL A 205 -12.55 -10.19 0.08
N PHE A 206 -11.58 -9.78 -0.74
CA PHE A 206 -11.79 -9.47 -2.15
C PHE A 206 -12.29 -10.68 -2.93
N GLU A 207 -11.68 -11.86 -2.78
CA GLU A 207 -12.12 -13.05 -3.52
C GLU A 207 -13.54 -13.46 -3.12
N ALA A 208 -13.85 -13.47 -1.83
CA ALA A 208 -15.17 -13.82 -1.34
C ALA A 208 -16.25 -12.82 -1.81
N VAL A 209 -16.02 -11.51 -1.58
CA VAL A 209 -17.00 -10.47 -1.92
C VAL A 209 -17.05 -10.24 -3.43
N GLY A 210 -15.91 -10.28 -4.11
CA GLY A 210 -15.77 -10.08 -5.55
C GLY A 210 -16.42 -11.20 -6.34
N GLY A 211 -16.23 -12.47 -5.94
CA GLY A 211 -16.91 -13.60 -6.57
C GLY A 211 -18.43 -13.54 -6.43
N ILE A 212 -18.94 -13.03 -5.30
CA ILE A 212 -20.38 -12.86 -5.07
C ILE A 212 -20.95 -11.67 -5.86
N LEU A 213 -20.32 -10.49 -5.76
CA LEU A 213 -20.85 -9.25 -6.33
C LEU A 213 -20.59 -9.13 -7.84
N TYR A 214 -19.52 -9.76 -8.34
CA TYR A 214 -19.03 -9.60 -9.71
C TYR A 214 -18.65 -10.94 -10.35
N PRO A 215 -19.57 -11.91 -10.49
CA PRO A 215 -19.25 -13.25 -11.01
C PRO A 215 -18.72 -13.25 -12.46
N LEU A 216 -19.02 -12.21 -13.24
CA LEU A 216 -18.53 -12.05 -14.61
C LEU A 216 -17.19 -11.30 -14.71
N ALA A 217 -16.65 -10.81 -13.59
CA ALA A 217 -15.43 -10.02 -13.56
C ALA A 217 -14.13 -10.86 -13.55
N LYS A 218 -14.24 -12.19 -13.57
CA LYS A 218 -13.10 -13.13 -13.55
C LYS A 218 -12.10 -12.77 -12.44
N THR A 219 -12.57 -12.73 -11.20
CA THR A 219 -11.74 -12.31 -10.05
C THR A 219 -10.62 -13.29 -9.73
N ASP A 220 -10.71 -14.52 -10.24
CA ASP A 220 -9.70 -15.58 -10.23
C ASP A 220 -8.50 -15.29 -11.16
N GLN A 221 -8.66 -14.38 -12.12
CA GLN A 221 -7.60 -14.03 -13.07
C GLN A 221 -6.63 -13.03 -12.45
N PRO A 222 -5.38 -12.96 -12.94
CA PRO A 222 -4.39 -12.05 -12.39
C PRO A 222 -4.77 -10.56 -12.47
N LEU A 223 -5.72 -10.19 -13.30
CA LEU A 223 -6.39 -8.89 -13.26
C LEU A 223 -7.88 -9.09 -13.54
N ALA A 224 -8.73 -8.62 -12.63
CA ALA A 224 -10.18 -8.64 -12.85
C ALA A 224 -10.56 -7.80 -14.08
N THR A 225 -11.52 -8.30 -14.87
CA THR A 225 -11.97 -7.66 -16.11
C THR A 225 -12.86 -6.44 -15.88
N ALA A 226 -13.59 -6.41 -14.78
CA ALA A 226 -14.45 -5.28 -14.42
C ALA A 226 -13.71 -4.24 -13.55
N TRP A 227 -13.83 -2.95 -13.92
CA TRP A 227 -13.21 -1.86 -13.18
C TRP A 227 -13.64 -1.78 -11.70
N LYS A 228 -14.90 -2.11 -11.39
CA LYS A 228 -15.42 -2.13 -10.01
C LYS A 228 -14.71 -3.17 -9.15
N ALA A 229 -14.45 -4.35 -9.71
CA ALA A 229 -13.71 -5.41 -9.02
C ALA A 229 -12.25 -4.98 -8.80
N ARG A 230 -11.63 -4.32 -9.79
CA ARG A 230 -10.26 -3.79 -9.64
C ARG A 230 -10.15 -2.70 -8.57
N LEU A 231 -11.11 -1.79 -8.48
CA LEU A 231 -11.19 -0.80 -7.40
C LEU A 231 -11.29 -1.50 -6.04
N LEU A 232 -12.22 -2.45 -5.92
CA LEU A 232 -12.44 -3.20 -4.68
C LEU A 232 -11.17 -3.94 -4.23
N ALA A 233 -10.49 -4.63 -5.15
CA ALA A 233 -9.23 -5.32 -4.88
C ALA A 233 -8.17 -4.37 -4.30
N ARG A 234 -7.88 -3.27 -5.01
CA ARG A 234 -6.83 -2.32 -4.61
C ARG A 234 -7.14 -1.68 -3.24
N MET A 235 -8.40 -1.36 -2.98
CA MET A 235 -8.84 -0.77 -1.72
C MET A 235 -8.75 -1.75 -0.54
N LEU A 236 -9.23 -2.98 -0.71
CA LEU A 236 -9.20 -3.97 0.37
C LEU A 236 -7.78 -4.37 0.74
N VAL A 237 -6.90 -4.55 -0.25
CA VAL A 237 -5.48 -4.86 -0.02
C VAL A 237 -4.77 -3.72 0.71
N SER A 238 -4.92 -2.49 0.22
CA SER A 238 -4.21 -1.34 0.79
C SER A 238 -4.70 -0.99 2.19
N ILE A 239 -6.02 -1.02 2.41
CA ILE A 239 -6.63 -0.81 3.73
C ILE A 239 -6.28 -1.96 4.68
N GLY A 240 -6.30 -3.21 4.20
CA GLY A 240 -5.95 -4.37 5.01
C GLY A 240 -4.51 -4.27 5.54
N ALA A 241 -3.55 -4.00 4.67
CA ALA A 241 -2.14 -3.79 5.05
C ALA A 241 -1.99 -2.62 6.04
N ALA A 242 -2.63 -1.48 5.74
CA ALA A 242 -2.61 -0.31 6.60
C ALA A 242 -3.23 -0.56 7.99
N ALA A 243 -4.36 -1.26 8.06
CA ALA A 243 -5.07 -1.57 9.29
C ALA A 243 -4.22 -2.48 10.18
N ALA A 244 -3.63 -3.54 9.64
CA ALA A 244 -2.76 -4.45 10.40
C ALA A 244 -1.56 -3.71 11.02
N ILE A 245 -0.92 -2.82 10.27
CA ILE A 245 0.18 -1.98 10.76
C ILE A 245 -0.32 -0.98 11.82
N GLY A 246 -1.42 -0.29 11.55
CA GLY A 246 -1.98 0.73 12.44
C GLY A 246 -2.47 0.18 13.78
N LEU A 247 -3.03 -1.03 13.79
CA LEU A 247 -3.51 -1.72 14.98
C LEU A 247 -2.38 -2.22 15.89
N SER A 248 -1.14 -2.29 15.38
CA SER A 248 0.01 -2.73 16.17
C SER A 248 0.47 -1.70 17.21
N PHE A 249 -0.04 -0.47 17.16
CA PHE A 249 0.34 0.59 18.08
C PHE A 249 -0.45 0.47 19.39
N PRO A 250 0.22 0.49 20.55
CA PRO A 250 -0.48 0.45 21.82
C PRO A 250 -1.40 1.66 21.93
N ARG A 251 -2.67 1.42 22.33
CA ARG A 251 -3.58 2.51 22.70
C ARG A 251 -2.89 3.27 23.82
N THR A 252 -2.63 4.56 23.62
CA THR A 252 -2.18 5.46 24.67
C THR A 252 -3.20 5.33 25.79
N ARG A 253 -2.85 4.65 26.88
CA ARG A 253 -3.69 4.62 28.08
C ARG A 253 -3.88 6.08 28.44
N ARG A 254 -5.10 6.59 28.27
CA ARG A 254 -5.50 7.90 28.77
C ARG A 254 -5.19 7.84 30.25
N SER A 255 -4.11 8.49 30.69
CA SER A 255 -3.71 8.44 32.09
C SER A 255 -4.94 8.86 32.88
N ALA A 256 -5.47 7.94 33.70
CA ALA A 256 -6.56 8.26 34.58
C ALA A 256 -6.13 9.50 35.35
N ALA A 257 -6.94 10.56 35.31
CA ALA A 257 -6.65 11.79 36.02
C ALA A 257 -6.30 11.41 37.47
N PRO A 258 -5.21 11.93 38.04
CA PRO A 258 -4.84 11.60 39.41
C PRO A 258 -6.04 11.88 40.31
N THR A 259 -6.59 10.82 40.91
CA THR A 259 -7.66 10.95 41.88
C THR A 259 -7.05 11.71 43.05
N ILE A 260 -7.35 13.02 43.15
CA ILE A 260 -6.97 13.83 44.29
C ILE A 260 -7.66 13.21 45.50
N ARG A 261 -6.91 12.47 46.31
CA ARG A 261 -7.38 12.04 47.62
C ARG A 261 -7.34 13.27 48.52
N ALA A 262 -8.52 13.70 48.95
CA ALA A 262 -8.72 14.69 50.00
C ALA A 262 -8.42 14.08 51.37
#